data_AF-A0A437P027-F1
#
_entry.id   AF-A0A437P027-F1
#
_cell.length_a   1.000
_cell.length_b   1.000
_cell.length_c   1.000
_cell.angle_alpha   90.00
_cell.angle_beta   90.00
_cell.angle_gamma   90.00
#
_symmetry.space_group_name_H-M   'P 1'
#
loop_
_entity.id
_entity.type
_entity.pdbx_description
1 polymer ?
#
loop_
_entity_poly.entity_id
_entity_poly.type
_entity_poly.pdbx_seq_one_letter_code
_entity_poly.pdbx_strand_id
1 'polypeptide(L)'
;MAAGDPYDLLSARLGDYPPDTPLHRGDHRWLTREQRAGNLAQFLARDADRIAILVSRLAREGIDGAAVLKGDEAALAEGRRIDAWLAGWVPHRRFDPVLGDVEVNPPRARWFASDRAGADLVFSFVSDLARLNAAAIAAADPLFSWAVVEDALDVATTAGPVDDPQGEPSDRRYHLCLVRDASDGSVPVVFDVPLAMLGLVHGRMSPLGLPVSAEFPIGLQAVRSGAYART
;
A
#
# COMPACT_ATOMS: atom_id res chain seq x y z
N MET A 1 -12.34 12.23 28.80
CA MET A 1 -12.26 12.75 27.41
C MET A 1 -12.27 11.54 26.49
N ALA A 2 -13.21 11.46 25.54
CA ALA A 2 -13.24 10.38 24.55
C ALA A 2 -11.93 10.43 23.77
N ALA A 3 -11.17 9.35 23.78
CA ALA A 3 -9.98 9.22 22.94
C ALA A 3 -10.48 9.09 21.49
N GLY A 4 -10.12 10.06 20.65
CA GLY A 4 -10.48 10.04 19.23
C GLY A 4 -9.82 8.86 18.51
N ASP A 5 -10.45 8.41 17.43
CA ASP A 5 -9.92 7.38 16.54
C ASP A 5 -8.49 7.77 16.08
N PRO A 6 -7.47 6.89 16.18
CA PRO A 6 -6.11 7.19 15.73
C PRO A 6 -6.04 7.60 14.25
N TYR A 7 -6.96 7.13 13.39
CA TYR A 7 -7.04 7.57 12.00
C TYR A 7 -7.54 9.01 11.89
N ASP A 8 -8.47 9.45 12.73
CA ASP A 8 -8.94 10.83 12.75
C ASP A 8 -7.83 11.77 13.21
N LEU A 9 -7.05 11.37 14.23
CA LEU A 9 -5.88 12.11 14.69
C LEU A 9 -4.81 12.24 13.59
N LEU A 10 -4.56 11.14 12.86
CA LEU A 10 -3.57 11.14 11.79
C LEU A 10 -4.03 11.98 10.59
N SER A 11 -5.31 11.88 10.22
CA SER A 11 -5.93 12.72 9.19
C SER A 11 -5.88 14.21 9.57
N ALA A 12 -6.14 14.55 10.83
CA ALA A 12 -6.00 15.93 11.32
C ALA A 12 -4.55 16.43 11.22
N ARG A 13 -3.55 15.58 11.50
CA ARG A 13 -2.13 15.91 11.37
C ARG A 13 -1.69 16.12 9.91
N LEU A 14 -2.35 15.47 8.97
CA LEU A 14 -2.10 15.65 7.54
C LEU A 14 -2.58 17.02 7.04
N GLY A 15 -3.58 17.62 7.69
CA GLY A 15 -3.97 19.02 7.49
C GLY A 15 -4.47 19.28 6.07
N ASP A 16 -3.69 20.05 5.30
CA ASP A 16 -3.99 20.46 3.92
C ASP A 16 -3.63 19.41 2.86
N TYR A 17 -3.27 18.17 3.27
CA TYR A 17 -2.96 17.12 2.32
C TYR A 17 -4.12 16.90 1.35
N PRO A 18 -3.88 16.82 0.03
CA PRO A 18 -4.97 16.76 -0.94
C PRO A 18 -5.59 15.34 -0.99
N PRO A 19 -6.93 15.22 -1.04
CA PRO A 19 -7.58 13.92 -1.14
C PRO A 19 -7.33 13.23 -2.49
N ASP A 20 -7.27 11.90 -2.48
CA ASP A 20 -7.12 11.01 -3.64
C ASP A 20 -8.30 10.05 -3.77
N THR A 21 -9.50 10.61 -3.88
CA THR A 21 -10.75 9.84 -3.97
C THR A 21 -10.78 8.94 -5.21
N PRO A 22 -11.00 7.61 -5.06
CA PRO A 22 -11.22 6.72 -6.19
C PRO A 22 -12.49 7.09 -6.97
N LEU A 23 -12.46 6.93 -8.29
CA LEU A 23 -13.62 7.17 -9.17
C LEU A 23 -14.85 6.33 -8.77
N HIS A 24 -14.63 5.06 -8.43
CA HIS A 24 -15.64 4.13 -7.97
C HIS A 24 -15.25 3.59 -6.59
N ARG A 25 -16.12 3.81 -5.60
CA ARG A 25 -15.91 3.43 -4.19
C ARG A 25 -16.60 2.11 -3.87
N GLY A 26 -16.19 1.51 -2.76
CA GLY A 26 -16.77 0.29 -2.22
C GLY A 26 -15.79 -0.88 -2.31
N ASP A 27 -16.22 -2.02 -1.76
CA ASP A 27 -15.45 -3.24 -1.83
C ASP A 27 -15.18 -3.61 -3.30
N HIS A 28 -13.89 -3.83 -3.61
CA HIS A 28 -13.44 -4.15 -4.96
C HIS A 28 -14.09 -5.42 -5.51
N ARG A 29 -14.56 -6.31 -4.64
CA ARG A 29 -15.30 -7.54 -4.98
C ARG A 29 -16.68 -7.28 -5.56
N TRP A 30 -17.25 -6.10 -5.33
CA TRP A 30 -18.59 -5.72 -5.82
C TRP A 30 -18.54 -4.73 -6.98
N LEU A 31 -17.35 -4.19 -7.29
CA LEU A 31 -17.17 -3.35 -8.47
C LEU A 31 -17.23 -4.21 -9.73
N THR A 32 -17.83 -3.67 -10.79
CA THR A 32 -17.75 -4.26 -12.13
C THR A 32 -16.34 -4.15 -12.69
N ARG A 33 -16.01 -5.00 -13.67
CA ARG A 33 -14.71 -4.94 -14.38
C ARG A 33 -14.42 -3.55 -14.96
N GLU A 34 -15.43 -2.89 -15.53
CA GLU A 34 -15.29 -1.54 -16.10
C GLU A 34 -14.98 -0.50 -15.01
N GLN A 35 -15.64 -0.58 -13.86
CA GLN A 35 -15.37 0.31 -12.73
C GLN A 35 -13.95 0.12 -12.18
N ARG A 36 -13.47 -1.13 -12.09
CA ARG A 36 -12.08 -1.40 -11.69
C ARG A 36 -11.08 -0.86 -12.69
N ALA A 37 -11.33 -1.03 -13.98
CA ALA A 37 -10.50 -0.47 -15.04
C ALA A 37 -10.50 1.07 -15.00
N GLY A 38 -11.64 1.71 -14.74
CA GLY A 38 -11.76 3.15 -14.56
C GLY A 38 -10.95 3.66 -13.35
N ASN A 39 -11.01 2.94 -12.23
CA ASN A 39 -10.17 3.23 -11.05
C ASN A 39 -8.67 3.11 -11.35
N LEU A 40 -8.25 2.04 -12.04
CA LEU A 40 -6.84 1.86 -12.44
C LEU A 40 -6.39 3.00 -13.38
N ALA A 41 -7.19 3.34 -14.38
CA ALA A 41 -6.86 4.40 -15.33
C ALA A 41 -6.71 5.76 -14.62
N GLN A 42 -7.63 6.12 -13.72
CA GLN A 42 -7.53 7.34 -12.92
C GLN A 42 -6.31 7.31 -11.98
N PHE A 43 -6.06 6.16 -11.35
CA PHE A 43 -4.91 5.98 -10.47
C PHE A 43 -3.61 6.24 -11.22
N LEU A 44 -3.42 5.61 -12.39
CA LEU A 44 -2.24 5.77 -13.23
C LEU A 44 -2.10 7.20 -13.77
N ALA A 45 -3.19 7.82 -14.21
CA ALA A 45 -3.17 9.19 -14.75
C ALA A 45 -2.70 10.23 -13.73
N ARG A 46 -2.86 9.95 -12.42
CA ARG A 46 -2.47 10.85 -11.34
C ARG A 46 -1.17 10.45 -10.64
N ASP A 47 -0.55 9.34 -11.05
CA ASP A 47 0.49 8.69 -10.26
C ASP A 47 1.71 9.58 -9.98
N ALA A 48 2.24 10.21 -11.04
CA ALA A 48 3.37 11.14 -10.93
C ALA A 48 3.05 12.35 -10.04
N ASP A 49 1.87 12.96 -10.21
CA ASP A 49 1.44 14.12 -9.41
C ASP A 49 1.29 13.76 -7.93
N ARG A 50 0.70 12.59 -7.65
CA ARG A 50 0.53 12.07 -6.29
C ARG A 50 1.87 11.77 -5.61
N ILE A 51 2.81 11.17 -6.34
CA ILE A 51 4.18 10.96 -5.85
C ILE A 51 4.84 12.31 -5.54
N ALA A 52 4.72 13.30 -6.42
CA ALA A 52 5.31 14.62 -6.22
C ALA A 52 4.76 15.32 -4.96
N ILE A 53 3.46 15.20 -4.69
CA ILE A 53 2.84 15.68 -3.44
C ILE A 53 3.48 15.03 -2.22
N LEU A 54 3.62 13.71 -2.21
CA LEU A 54 4.22 12.98 -1.10
C LEU A 54 5.70 13.37 -0.92
N VAL A 55 6.47 13.45 -2.01
CA VAL A 55 7.88 13.87 -1.96
C VAL A 55 8.01 15.28 -1.38
N SER A 56 7.14 16.21 -1.79
CA SER A 56 7.10 17.56 -1.20
C SER A 56 6.78 17.53 0.30
N ARG A 57 5.87 16.65 0.73
CA ARG A 57 5.55 16.47 2.15
C ARG A 57 6.75 15.94 2.94
N LEU A 58 7.41 14.89 2.45
CA LEU A 58 8.60 14.30 3.08
C LEU A 58 9.76 15.29 3.17
N ALA A 59 9.93 16.14 2.15
CA ALA A 59 10.96 17.18 2.15
C ALA A 59 10.77 18.20 3.30
N ARG A 60 9.52 18.52 3.69
CA ARG A 60 9.24 19.39 4.85
C ARG A 60 9.72 18.77 6.18
N GLU A 61 9.88 17.45 6.20
CA GLU A 61 10.39 16.67 7.33
C GLU A 61 11.90 16.37 7.19
N GLY A 62 12.57 16.94 6.18
CA GLY A 62 14.00 16.74 5.92
C GLY A 62 14.35 15.39 5.28
N ILE A 63 13.38 14.68 4.70
CA ILE A 63 13.53 13.37 4.06
C ILE A 63 13.54 13.54 2.54
N ASP A 64 14.51 12.92 1.85
CA ASP A 64 14.58 12.98 0.40
C ASP A 64 13.73 11.86 -0.23
N GLY A 65 12.44 12.13 -0.38
CA GLY A 65 11.52 11.21 -1.07
C GLY A 65 11.88 10.97 -2.54
N ALA A 66 12.58 11.90 -3.20
CA ALA A 66 12.96 11.73 -4.60
C ALA A 66 14.10 10.72 -4.77
N ALA A 67 14.99 10.60 -3.79
CA ALA A 67 16.03 9.58 -3.79
C ALA A 67 15.47 8.15 -3.72
N VAL A 68 14.28 7.94 -3.16
CA VAL A 68 13.59 6.64 -3.17
C VAL A 68 13.25 6.18 -4.60
N LEU A 69 12.99 7.12 -5.51
CA LEU A 69 12.65 6.82 -6.91
C LEU A 69 13.82 6.26 -7.71
N LYS A 70 15.04 6.27 -7.17
CA LYS A 70 16.23 5.71 -7.85
C LYS A 70 16.26 4.18 -7.83
N GLY A 71 15.52 3.54 -6.92
CA GLY A 71 15.47 2.08 -6.80
C GLY A 71 16.81 1.41 -6.44
N ASP A 72 17.79 2.17 -5.93
CA ASP A 72 19.15 1.71 -5.64
C ASP A 72 19.48 1.68 -4.12
N GLU A 73 20.76 1.66 -3.75
CA GLU A 73 21.18 1.74 -2.33
C GLU A 73 20.72 3.05 -1.66
N ALA A 74 20.69 4.16 -2.39
CA ALA A 74 20.21 5.43 -1.85
C ALA A 74 18.71 5.34 -1.55
N ALA A 75 17.95 4.65 -2.39
CA ALA A 75 16.53 4.39 -2.14
C ALA A 75 16.31 3.56 -0.85
N LEU A 76 17.12 2.54 -0.58
CA LEU A 76 17.05 1.78 0.68
C LEU A 76 17.45 2.64 1.89
N ALA A 77 18.46 3.50 1.76
CA ALA A 77 18.90 4.38 2.83
C ALA A 77 17.82 5.39 3.21
N GLU A 78 17.21 6.07 2.23
CA GLU A 78 16.11 7.00 2.47
C GLU A 78 14.83 6.28 2.89
N GLY A 79 14.59 5.07 2.38
CA GLY A 79 13.48 4.25 2.82
C GLY A 79 13.53 3.93 4.31
N ARG A 80 14.70 3.57 4.85
CA ARG A 80 14.90 3.42 6.31
C ARG A 80 14.62 4.72 7.08
N ARG A 81 14.94 5.88 6.51
CA ARG A 81 14.62 7.18 7.12
C ARG A 81 13.12 7.45 7.13
N ILE A 82 12.41 7.11 6.05
CA ILE A 82 10.94 7.17 5.98
C ILE A 82 10.33 6.24 7.01
N ASP A 83 10.81 5.00 7.11
CA ASP A 83 10.32 4.02 8.06
C ASP A 83 10.49 4.49 9.52
N ALA A 84 11.68 4.99 9.87
CA ALA A 84 11.95 5.57 11.18
C ALA A 84 11.09 6.82 11.46
N TRP A 85 10.88 7.67 10.46
CA TRP A 85 10.00 8.83 10.59
C TRP A 85 8.55 8.41 10.82
N LEU A 86 8.02 7.45 10.05
CA LEU A 86 6.68 6.91 10.25
C LEU A 86 6.50 6.36 11.67
N ALA A 87 7.50 5.65 12.20
CA ALA A 87 7.46 5.11 13.55
C ALA A 87 7.33 6.18 14.64
N GLY A 88 7.94 7.37 14.47
CA GLY A 88 7.81 8.49 15.40
C GLY A 88 6.64 9.44 15.09
N TRP A 89 6.15 9.43 13.85
CA TRP A 89 5.14 10.38 13.36
C TRP A 89 3.71 9.85 13.51
N VAL A 90 3.50 8.54 13.34
CA VAL A 90 2.18 7.93 13.48
C VAL A 90 1.79 7.89 14.97
N PRO A 91 0.60 8.39 15.36
CA PRO A 91 0.16 8.34 16.74
C PRO A 91 -0.12 6.89 17.17
N HIS A 92 0.33 6.53 18.37
CA HIS A 92 -0.09 5.27 18.97
C HIS A 92 -1.56 5.35 19.41
N ARG A 93 -2.30 4.26 19.18
CA ARG A 93 -3.64 4.11 19.74
C ARG A 93 -3.58 3.86 21.23
N ARG A 94 -4.63 4.26 21.94
CA ARG A 94 -4.82 3.82 23.33
C ARG A 94 -5.02 2.30 23.34
N PHE A 95 -4.42 1.65 24.32
CA PHE A 95 -4.54 0.22 24.53
C PHE A 95 -4.41 -0.07 26.02
N ASP A 96 -5.37 -0.80 26.56
CA ASP A 96 -5.37 -1.30 27.91
C ASP A 96 -5.66 -2.81 27.92
N PRO A 97 -4.61 -3.65 28.01
CA PRO A 97 -4.79 -5.10 28.02
C PRO A 97 -5.49 -5.59 29.29
N VAL A 98 -5.48 -4.81 30.37
CA VAL A 98 -6.13 -5.16 31.64
C VAL A 98 -7.65 -4.97 31.52
N LEU A 99 -8.10 -4.01 30.72
CA LEU A 99 -9.51 -3.81 30.39
C LEU A 99 -10.00 -4.70 29.24
N GLY A 100 -9.12 -5.54 28.68
CA GLY A 100 -9.46 -6.48 27.62
C GLY A 100 -9.48 -5.86 26.21
N ASP A 101 -8.80 -4.73 26.00
CA ASP A 101 -8.63 -4.18 24.65
C ASP A 101 -7.92 -5.21 23.76
N VAL A 102 -8.54 -5.54 22.63
CA VAL A 102 -7.95 -6.45 21.64
C VAL A 102 -7.23 -5.66 20.56
N GLU A 103 -6.06 -6.16 20.17
CA GLU A 103 -5.33 -5.67 19.00
C GLU A 103 -6.13 -6.05 17.74
N VAL A 104 -6.64 -5.03 17.03
CA VAL A 104 -7.39 -5.24 15.78
C VAL A 104 -6.48 -5.13 14.57
N ASN A 105 -6.92 -5.75 13.48
CA ASN A 105 -6.33 -5.62 12.15
C ASN A 105 -6.61 -4.22 11.54
N PRO A 106 -5.88 -3.83 10.49
CA PRO A 106 -6.17 -2.60 9.75
C PRO A 106 -7.62 -2.58 9.24
N PRO A 107 -8.29 -1.40 9.20
CA PRO A 107 -9.71 -1.29 8.89
C PRO A 107 -9.97 -1.37 7.38
N ARG A 108 -9.75 -2.54 6.77
CA ARG A 108 -9.85 -2.77 5.31
C ARG A 108 -11.21 -2.35 4.74
N ALA A 109 -12.31 -2.65 5.43
CA ALA A 109 -13.65 -2.26 4.99
C ALA A 109 -13.82 -0.73 4.89
N ARG A 110 -13.29 0.03 5.87
CA ARG A 110 -13.27 1.49 5.84
C ARG A 110 -12.40 2.00 4.70
N TRP A 111 -11.20 1.43 4.53
CA TRP A 111 -10.28 1.76 3.43
C TRP A 111 -10.96 1.69 2.05
N PHE A 112 -11.71 0.62 1.77
CA PHE A 112 -12.38 0.45 0.47
C PHE A 112 -13.62 1.33 0.28
N ALA A 113 -14.38 1.60 1.35
CA ALA A 113 -15.57 2.44 1.28
C ALA A 113 -15.27 3.96 1.29
N SER A 114 -14.05 4.32 1.67
CA SER A 114 -13.65 5.70 1.93
C SER A 114 -13.68 6.62 0.70
N ASP A 115 -13.97 7.90 0.94
CA ASP A 115 -13.72 8.99 -0.01
C ASP A 115 -12.29 9.56 0.06
N ARG A 116 -11.49 9.07 1.01
CA ARG A 116 -10.11 9.48 1.33
C ARG A 116 -9.96 10.97 1.61
N ALA A 117 -11.01 11.60 2.15
CA ALA A 117 -11.05 12.99 2.54
C ALA A 117 -11.45 13.14 4.02
N GLY A 118 -11.32 14.35 4.58
CA GLY A 118 -11.72 14.63 5.96
C GLY A 118 -11.09 13.66 6.97
N ALA A 119 -11.93 12.92 7.69
CA ALA A 119 -11.50 11.92 8.69
C ALA A 119 -10.70 10.75 8.08
N ASP A 120 -10.84 10.50 6.78
CA ASP A 120 -10.16 9.42 6.06
C ASP A 120 -8.98 9.90 5.20
N LEU A 121 -8.55 11.16 5.36
CA LEU A 121 -7.48 11.75 4.56
C LEU A 121 -6.18 10.95 4.62
N VAL A 122 -5.91 10.30 5.76
CA VAL A 122 -4.83 9.32 5.95
C VAL A 122 -4.78 8.25 4.86
N PHE A 123 -5.91 7.82 4.30
CA PHE A 123 -5.90 6.81 3.23
C PHE A 123 -5.37 7.35 1.90
N SER A 124 -5.48 8.66 1.65
CA SER A 124 -4.78 9.29 0.52
C SER A 124 -3.27 9.23 0.72
N PHE A 125 -2.79 9.55 1.93
CA PHE A 125 -1.37 9.48 2.26
C PHE A 125 -0.81 8.05 2.16
N VAL A 126 -1.53 7.05 2.68
CA VAL A 126 -1.16 5.62 2.54
C VAL A 126 -1.13 5.19 1.07
N SER A 127 -2.10 5.63 0.27
CA SER A 127 -2.11 5.35 -1.17
C SER A 127 -0.87 5.95 -1.85
N ASP A 128 -0.46 7.16 -1.49
CA ASP A 128 0.72 7.79 -2.07
C ASP A 128 2.04 7.12 -1.62
N LEU A 129 2.12 6.64 -0.37
CA LEU A 129 3.24 5.80 0.09
C LEU A 129 3.35 4.53 -0.78
N ALA A 130 2.21 3.93 -1.13
CA ALA A 130 2.19 2.76 -2.00
C ALA A 130 2.69 3.08 -3.41
N ARG A 131 2.31 4.25 -3.96
CA ARG A 131 2.82 4.76 -5.24
C ARG A 131 4.35 4.95 -5.22
N LEU A 132 4.87 5.61 -4.17
CA LEU A 132 6.31 5.83 -4.02
C LEU A 132 7.07 4.50 -3.90
N ASN A 133 6.56 3.56 -3.10
CA ASN A 133 7.17 2.25 -2.95
C ASN A 133 7.17 1.46 -4.28
N ALA A 134 6.04 1.47 -4.99
CA ALA A 134 5.93 0.82 -6.29
C ALA A 134 6.87 1.43 -7.33
N ALA A 135 7.00 2.76 -7.36
CA ALA A 135 7.93 3.44 -8.24
C ALA A 135 9.39 3.06 -7.94
N ALA A 136 9.75 2.90 -6.67
CA ALA A 136 11.07 2.42 -6.28
C ALA A 136 11.34 0.98 -6.75
N ILE A 137 10.35 0.09 -6.63
CA ILE A 137 10.44 -1.28 -7.14
C ILE A 137 10.57 -1.28 -8.67
N ALA A 138 9.72 -0.53 -9.38
CA ALA A 138 9.75 -0.46 -10.85
C ALA A 138 11.05 0.17 -11.38
N ALA A 139 11.67 1.08 -10.62
CA ALA A 139 12.98 1.62 -10.95
C ALA A 139 14.11 0.56 -10.81
N ALA A 140 13.96 -0.39 -9.89
CA ALA A 140 14.90 -1.50 -9.71
C ALA A 140 14.66 -2.66 -10.70
N ASP A 141 13.40 -2.96 -11.02
CA ASP A 141 13.00 -3.96 -12.01
C ASP A 141 11.79 -3.44 -12.82
N PRO A 142 12.00 -3.01 -14.08
CA PRO A 142 10.96 -2.38 -14.91
C PRO A 142 9.87 -3.36 -15.39
N LEU A 143 9.98 -4.65 -15.07
CA LEU A 143 8.94 -5.63 -15.34
C LEU A 143 7.75 -5.53 -14.38
N PHE A 144 7.90 -4.81 -13.27
CA PHE A 144 6.79 -4.50 -12.38
C PHE A 144 5.93 -3.36 -12.95
N SER A 145 4.62 -3.58 -13.00
CA SER A 145 3.64 -2.57 -13.39
C SER A 145 2.36 -2.70 -12.56
N TRP A 146 1.61 -1.60 -12.43
CA TRP A 146 0.32 -1.61 -11.75
C TRP A 146 -0.73 -2.34 -12.59
N ALA A 147 -1.43 -3.28 -11.95
CA ALA A 147 -2.54 -3.99 -12.57
C ALA A 147 -3.64 -4.30 -11.55
N VAL A 148 -4.85 -4.54 -12.04
CA VAL A 148 -5.92 -5.16 -11.26
C VAL A 148 -5.75 -6.67 -11.33
N VAL A 149 -5.79 -7.36 -10.19
CA VAL A 149 -5.69 -8.82 -10.14
C VAL A 149 -7.01 -9.45 -10.58
N GLU A 150 -7.23 -9.56 -11.88
CA GLU A 150 -8.38 -10.27 -12.43
C GLU A 150 -8.24 -11.79 -12.27
N ASP A 151 -9.34 -12.52 -12.46
CA ASP A 151 -9.45 -13.96 -12.18
C ASP A 151 -8.29 -14.80 -12.73
N ALA A 152 -7.88 -14.56 -13.98
CA ALA A 152 -6.79 -15.31 -14.60
C ALA A 152 -5.44 -15.10 -13.87
N LEU A 153 -5.18 -13.89 -13.39
CA LEU A 153 -3.97 -13.59 -12.64
C LEU A 153 -4.06 -14.13 -11.20
N ASP A 154 -5.24 -14.07 -10.59
CA ASP A 154 -5.49 -14.66 -9.27
C ASP A 154 -5.18 -16.17 -9.29
N VAL A 155 -5.78 -16.90 -10.24
CA VAL A 155 -5.56 -18.34 -10.43
C VAL A 155 -4.09 -18.67 -10.71
N ALA A 156 -3.42 -17.88 -11.56
CA ALA A 156 -2.00 -18.09 -11.87
C ALA A 156 -1.08 -18.00 -10.65
N THR A 157 -1.50 -17.30 -9.59
CA THR A 157 -0.68 -17.02 -8.39
C THR A 157 -1.04 -17.88 -7.17
N THR A 158 -2.26 -18.41 -7.10
CA THR A 158 -2.72 -19.26 -5.98
C THR A 158 -2.45 -20.76 -6.19
N ALA A 159 -1.96 -21.15 -7.37
CA ALA A 159 -1.69 -22.55 -7.75
C ALA A 159 -2.92 -23.49 -7.63
N GLY A 160 -4.13 -22.93 -7.63
CA GLY A 160 -5.36 -23.72 -7.72
C GLY A 160 -5.43 -24.42 -9.09
N PRO A 161 -5.89 -25.68 -9.18
CA PRO A 161 -6.19 -26.29 -10.47
C PRO A 161 -7.15 -25.40 -11.27
N VAL A 162 -6.90 -25.24 -12.56
CA VAL A 162 -7.76 -24.46 -13.49
C VAL A 162 -9.22 -24.93 -13.45
N ASP A 163 -9.45 -26.17 -13.02
CA ASP A 163 -10.76 -26.82 -12.93
C ASP A 163 -11.26 -27.03 -11.48
N ASP A 164 -10.72 -26.33 -10.47
CA ASP A 164 -11.28 -26.34 -9.11
C ASP A 164 -12.19 -25.11 -8.86
N PRO A 165 -13.51 -25.22 -9.11
CA PRO A 165 -14.46 -24.15 -8.83
C PRO A 165 -14.67 -23.87 -7.33
N GLN A 166 -14.00 -24.59 -6.42
CA GLN A 166 -14.11 -24.45 -4.97
C GLN A 166 -12.90 -23.77 -4.31
N GLY A 167 -11.85 -23.43 -5.06
CA GLY A 167 -10.71 -22.68 -4.52
C GLY A 167 -11.17 -21.31 -4.01
N GLU A 168 -10.93 -21.02 -2.73
CA GLU A 168 -11.20 -19.68 -2.19
C GLU A 168 -10.33 -18.65 -2.93
N PRO A 169 -10.93 -17.56 -3.45
CA PRO A 169 -10.16 -16.52 -4.13
C PRO A 169 -9.13 -15.90 -3.20
N SER A 170 -8.01 -15.41 -3.76
CA SER A 170 -7.04 -14.71 -2.92
C SER A 170 -7.62 -13.40 -2.38
N ASP A 171 -7.09 -12.95 -1.23
CA ASP A 171 -7.38 -11.64 -0.63
C ASP A 171 -7.08 -10.46 -1.58
N ARG A 172 -6.35 -10.69 -2.68
CA ARG A 172 -5.90 -9.66 -3.63
C ARG A 172 -6.77 -9.62 -4.89
N ARG A 173 -7.67 -10.60 -5.08
CA ARG A 173 -8.53 -10.69 -6.25
C ARG A 173 -9.30 -9.38 -6.42
N TYR A 174 -9.27 -8.84 -7.64
CA TYR A 174 -9.86 -7.58 -8.06
C TYR A 174 -9.29 -6.32 -7.41
N HIS A 175 -8.22 -6.43 -6.63
CA HIS A 175 -7.54 -5.29 -6.06
C HIS A 175 -6.43 -4.77 -6.99
N LEU A 176 -6.05 -3.50 -6.79
CA LEU A 176 -4.95 -2.85 -7.49
C LEU A 176 -3.63 -3.26 -6.84
N CYS A 177 -2.79 -3.96 -7.59
CA CYS A 177 -1.53 -4.50 -7.11
C CYS A 177 -0.39 -4.13 -8.05
N LEU A 178 0.84 -4.17 -7.53
CA LEU A 178 2.03 -4.15 -8.35
C LEU A 178 2.32 -5.59 -8.79
N VAL A 179 2.36 -5.81 -10.10
CA VAL A 179 2.49 -7.13 -10.71
C VAL A 179 3.74 -7.16 -11.56
N ARG A 180 4.60 -8.15 -11.33
CA ARG A 180 5.66 -8.51 -12.26
C ARG A 180 5.09 -9.55 -13.20
N ASP A 181 4.80 -9.13 -14.42
CA ASP A 181 4.46 -10.08 -15.48
C ASP A 181 5.74 -10.78 -15.93
N ALA A 182 5.65 -12.08 -16.14
CA ALA A 182 6.72 -12.85 -16.69
C ALA A 182 6.15 -13.60 -17.89
N SER A 183 6.29 -12.96 -19.06
CA SER A 183 5.88 -13.50 -20.36
C SER A 183 6.60 -14.81 -20.76
N ASP A 184 7.40 -15.37 -19.84
CA ASP A 184 8.15 -16.62 -19.95
C ASP A 184 7.42 -17.84 -19.34
N GLY A 185 6.20 -17.66 -18.81
CA GLY A 185 5.41 -18.73 -18.20
C GLY A 185 5.75 -19.02 -16.73
N SER A 186 6.57 -18.17 -16.08
CA SER A 186 6.74 -18.23 -14.63
C SER A 186 5.52 -17.68 -13.89
N VAL A 187 5.36 -18.11 -12.63
CA VAL A 187 4.27 -17.64 -11.75
C VAL A 187 4.46 -16.13 -11.52
N PRO A 188 3.47 -15.28 -11.84
CA PRO A 188 3.56 -13.84 -11.64
C PRO A 188 3.83 -13.49 -10.17
N VAL A 189 4.61 -12.43 -9.94
CA VAL A 189 4.80 -11.88 -8.60
C VAL A 189 3.77 -10.77 -8.38
N VAL A 190 2.98 -10.88 -7.31
CA VAL A 190 1.92 -9.91 -7.00
C VAL A 190 2.16 -9.31 -5.62
N PHE A 191 2.36 -7.99 -5.58
CA PHE A 191 2.43 -7.22 -4.35
C PHE A 191 1.21 -6.31 -4.22
N ASP A 192 0.39 -6.56 -3.20
CA ASP A 192 -0.65 -5.63 -2.77
C ASP A 192 -0.02 -4.51 -1.94
N VAL A 193 0.70 -3.62 -2.62
CA VAL A 193 1.42 -2.52 -1.98
C VAL A 193 0.49 -1.61 -1.18
N PRO A 194 -0.74 -1.27 -1.64
CA PRO A 194 -1.66 -0.45 -0.84
C PRO A 194 -2.05 -1.11 0.49
N LEU A 195 -2.45 -2.39 0.51
CA LEU A 195 -2.76 -3.06 1.76
C LEU A 195 -1.53 -3.28 2.64
N ALA A 196 -0.36 -3.51 2.04
CA ALA A 196 0.89 -3.63 2.78
C ALA A 196 1.28 -2.31 3.47
N MET A 197 1.09 -1.16 2.80
CA MET A 197 1.28 0.18 3.38
C MET A 197 0.22 0.49 4.46
N LEU A 198 -1.04 0.12 4.23
CA LEU A 198 -2.08 0.23 5.25
C LEU A 198 -1.74 -0.59 6.49
N GLY A 199 -1.24 -1.81 6.28
CA GLY A 199 -0.71 -2.68 7.31
C GLY A 199 0.41 -1.97 8.07
N LEU A 200 1.45 -1.52 7.37
CA LEU A 200 2.58 -0.80 7.97
C LEU A 200 2.13 0.37 8.84
N VAL A 201 1.34 1.29 8.30
CA VAL A 201 0.88 2.48 9.04
C VAL A 201 0.01 2.08 10.25
N HIS A 202 -0.90 1.11 10.09
CA HIS A 202 -1.70 0.60 11.21
C HIS A 202 -0.82 -0.06 12.28
N GLY A 203 0.16 -0.86 11.88
CA GLY A 203 1.12 -1.50 12.76
C GLY A 203 1.94 -0.49 13.55
N ARG A 204 2.29 0.66 12.95
CA ARG A 204 2.92 1.77 13.69
C ARG A 204 1.98 2.47 14.67
N MET A 205 0.66 2.38 14.49
CA MET A 205 -0.29 2.82 15.52
C MET A 205 -0.37 1.82 16.68
N SER A 206 0.09 0.56 16.49
CA SER A 206 0.07 -0.45 17.55
C SER A 206 0.99 -0.05 18.70
N PRO A 207 0.51 -0.06 19.94
CA PRO A 207 1.34 0.18 21.12
C PRO A 207 2.16 -1.07 21.51
N LEU A 208 1.82 -2.25 20.99
CA LEU A 208 2.56 -3.50 21.21
C LEU A 208 3.56 -3.81 20.08
N GLY A 209 3.52 -3.05 18.99
CA GLY A 209 4.43 -3.25 17.85
C GLY A 209 4.21 -4.56 17.10
N LEU A 210 3.00 -5.14 17.13
CA LEU A 210 2.71 -6.45 16.52
C LEU A 210 1.63 -6.39 15.41
N PRO A 211 1.76 -7.17 14.32
CA PRO A 211 2.99 -7.56 13.63
C PRO A 211 2.98 -6.95 12.24
N VAL A 212 3.83 -5.94 12.01
CA VAL A 212 4.24 -5.65 10.64
C VAL A 212 5.74 -5.60 10.62
N SER A 213 6.35 -6.77 10.37
CA SER A 213 7.78 -6.90 10.07
C SER A 213 8.16 -6.34 8.70
N ALA A 214 7.32 -5.47 8.12
CA ALA A 214 7.58 -4.85 6.84
C ALA A 214 8.24 -3.50 7.09
N GLU A 215 9.30 -3.23 6.35
CA GLU A 215 9.97 -1.93 6.34
C GLU A 215 9.66 -1.23 5.02
N PHE A 216 9.54 0.09 5.06
CA PHE A 216 9.52 0.88 3.84
C PHE A 216 10.95 0.99 3.25
N PRO A 217 11.19 0.70 1.96
CA PRO A 217 10.23 0.34 0.92
C PRO A 217 10.02 -1.19 0.89
N ILE A 218 8.77 -1.65 0.92
CA ILE A 218 8.45 -3.09 1.05
C ILE A 218 8.94 -3.84 -0.18
N GLY A 219 9.72 -4.91 0.03
CA GLY A 219 10.13 -5.84 -1.03
C GLY A 219 11.27 -5.36 -1.92
N LEU A 220 11.70 -4.09 -1.82
CA LEU A 220 12.75 -3.53 -2.68
C LEU A 220 14.09 -4.28 -2.53
N GLN A 221 14.47 -4.65 -1.30
CA GLN A 221 15.69 -5.41 -1.06
C GLN A 221 15.65 -6.79 -1.74
N ALA A 222 14.49 -7.46 -1.72
CA ALA A 222 14.31 -8.77 -2.36
C ALA A 222 14.34 -8.65 -3.90
N VAL A 223 13.74 -7.61 -4.46
CA VAL A 223 13.85 -7.31 -5.91
C VAL A 223 15.31 -7.11 -6.30
N ARG A 224 16.05 -6.28 -5.56
CA ARG A 224 17.47 -5.99 -5.84
C ARG A 224 18.41 -7.18 -5.63
N SER A 225 18.09 -8.08 -4.70
CA SER A 225 18.86 -9.32 -4.54
C SER A 225 18.58 -10.35 -5.63
N GLY A 226 17.72 -10.02 -6.60
CA GLY A 226 17.31 -10.94 -7.66
C GLY A 226 16.41 -12.07 -7.14
N ALA A 227 15.78 -11.92 -5.96
CA ALA A 227 14.91 -12.98 -5.41
C ALA A 227 13.75 -13.35 -6.35
N TYR A 228 13.36 -12.41 -7.21
CA TYR A 228 12.31 -12.57 -8.22
C TYR A 228 12.85 -12.61 -9.66
N ALA A 229 14.17 -12.44 -9.83
CA ALA A 229 14.83 -12.68 -11.09
C ALA A 229 15.07 -14.20 -11.20
N ARG A 230 14.46 -14.86 -12.18
CA ARG A 230 14.89 -16.23 -12.51
C ARG A 230 16.16 -16.15 -13.35
N THR A 231 17.17 -16.91 -12.95
CA THR A 231 18.27 -17.38 -13.80
C THR A 231 17.75 -18.07 -15.05
#